data_AF-A0A919MWF4-F1
#
_entry.id   AF-A0A919MWF4-F1
#
_cell.length_a   1.000
_cell.length_b   1.000
_cell.length_c   1.000
_cell.angle_alpha   90.00
_cell.angle_beta   90.00
_cell.angle_gamma   90.00
#
_symmetry.space_group_name_H-M   'P 1'
#
loop_
_entity.id
_entity.type
_entity.pdbx_description
1 polymer ?
#
loop_
_entity_poly.entity_id
_entity_poly.type
_entity_poly.pdbx_seq_one_letter_code
_entity_poly.pdbx_strand_id
1 'polypeptide(L)'
;MSLIGPKKSSRAKQRKLGKTPPEKTPPEKAPPERTPPGKRFAIDEGATKIPAVPPKPVAAAKRPWFPARPVAGDPAARPLNLTRGAQNAPITQPVDVTSAVVTGTQQDIRDIGAIRSSHAPGVANALTNELTALQNNRRTMTDAEWEAAVQAFSTKVNEIKGLFPEVRTFINDRPLQRAKLLAMLMNVTDPFGAARVRQKLQELRVRAAEESGDIVTEIEGATKAELDNLEFDEKVRMLNTLRAGSLYRPETRRKAAIAKLYISLPLDTTFATRDRELRDRVLARLRTELHTENRNWTKMTPAQRIAALKRVIEIQCDEMGLPAGERPALRIIPNLTSKMPDGTVAKLSGRYVHGTRTIEVSDDSINKFDKSLETVIHENTHNYQHWLVKQLEDGTIGPNDPSYVQARLFLVNLGAYHQGYTKLLPPADDVAAYVGQPVERHAWKAGVEARRLFRRDARLQATELANQMRAFSAGDQATAAQQTQLAAFCQIIDRLLQEPNVTSTQLFMAVDVIGPQYRAMSAPRHVADQDDVELTRLQLT
;
A
#
# COMPACT_ATOMS: atom_id res chain seq x y z
N MET A 1 38.91 52.81 4.69
CA MET A 1 38.29 53.92 3.94
C MET A 1 37.04 54.40 4.68
N SER A 2 37.25 55.39 5.54
CA SER A 2 36.45 56.59 5.84
C SER A 2 34.90 56.68 5.76
N LEU A 3 34.38 57.34 6.81
CA LEU A 3 33.21 58.25 6.98
C LEU A 3 31.87 57.60 7.38
N ILE A 4 31.41 57.63 8.65
CA ILE A 4 31.00 58.75 9.55
C ILE A 4 29.72 59.49 9.06
N GLY A 5 28.65 59.43 9.87
CA GLY A 5 27.35 60.15 9.71
C GLY A 5 27.45 61.68 9.98
N PRO A 6 26.47 62.39 10.60
CA PRO A 6 25.07 62.11 11.00
C PRO A 6 24.09 63.31 10.73
N LYS A 7 22.81 63.24 11.17
CA LYS A 7 21.91 64.34 11.69
C LYS A 7 20.46 63.80 11.84
N LYS A 8 19.85 63.68 13.04
CA LYS A 8 19.22 64.66 13.97
C LYS A 8 17.89 65.31 13.50
N SER A 9 16.80 65.02 14.24
CA SER A 9 15.70 65.94 14.66
C SER A 9 14.60 65.10 15.32
N SER A 10 14.41 65.07 16.65
CA SER A 10 13.87 66.06 17.60
C SER A 10 12.33 66.16 17.65
N ARG A 11 11.73 65.64 18.73
CA ARG A 11 10.71 66.37 19.50
C ARG A 11 10.56 65.77 20.90
N ALA A 12 10.78 66.61 21.90
CA ALA A 12 10.63 66.33 23.32
C ALA A 12 9.25 66.77 23.82
N LYS A 13 8.72 66.09 24.84
CA LYS A 13 8.03 66.74 25.96
C LYS A 13 8.02 65.84 27.21
N GLN A 14 8.52 66.42 28.30
CA GLN A 14 8.59 65.90 29.66
C GLN A 14 7.19 65.75 30.28
N ARG A 15 6.99 64.78 31.19
CA ARG A 15 6.67 65.04 32.62
C ARG A 15 6.38 63.78 33.45
N LYS A 16 6.90 63.85 34.68
CA LYS A 16 6.40 63.35 35.99
C LYS A 16 6.69 61.91 36.43
N LEU A 17 7.65 61.87 37.35
CA LEU A 17 7.77 61.07 38.58
C LEU A 17 6.48 60.42 39.13
N GLY A 18 6.64 59.19 39.58
CA GLY A 18 6.11 58.73 40.86
C GLY A 18 5.12 57.57 40.81
N LYS A 19 5.61 56.36 41.12
CA LYS A 19 5.06 55.38 42.10
C LYS A 19 5.46 53.95 41.69
N THR A 20 6.27 53.34 42.54
CA THR A 20 6.59 51.91 42.59
C THR A 20 5.30 51.09 42.76
N PRO A 21 5.04 50.04 41.97
CA PRO A 21 4.02 49.05 42.29
C PRO A 21 4.59 47.99 43.25
N PRO A 22 3.75 47.42 44.14
CA PRO A 22 4.19 46.39 45.06
C PRO A 22 4.45 45.06 44.34
N GLU A 23 5.51 44.42 44.80
CA GLU A 23 5.93 43.05 44.52
C GLU A 23 4.76 42.08 44.79
N LYS A 24 4.23 41.48 43.72
CA LYS A 24 3.24 40.40 43.82
C LYS A 24 3.99 39.07 43.92
N THR A 25 3.99 38.51 45.13
CA THR A 25 4.35 37.13 45.41
C THR A 25 3.51 36.17 44.54
N PRO A 26 4.12 35.19 43.87
CA PRO A 26 3.35 34.16 43.16
C PRO A 26 2.65 33.23 44.16
N PRO A 27 1.43 32.75 43.87
CA PRO A 27 0.74 31.81 44.75
C PRO A 27 1.44 30.46 44.77
N GLU A 28 1.59 29.96 45.99
CA GLU A 28 2.05 28.64 46.39
C GLU A 28 1.26 27.55 45.64
N LYS A 29 1.98 26.72 44.86
CA LYS A 29 1.38 25.56 44.20
C LYS A 29 0.95 24.54 45.25
N ALA A 30 -0.34 24.23 45.29
CA ALA A 30 -0.86 23.11 46.06
C ALA A 30 -0.16 21.79 45.66
N PRO A 31 0.17 20.91 46.62
CA PRO A 31 0.76 19.62 46.32
C PRO A 31 -0.25 18.71 45.59
N PRO A 32 0.23 17.82 44.69
CA PRO A 32 -0.64 16.95 43.93
C PRO A 32 -1.37 15.96 44.84
N GLU A 33 -2.68 15.86 44.63
CA GLU A 33 -3.58 14.89 45.21
C GLU A 33 -3.06 13.46 44.94
N ARG A 34 -2.83 12.71 46.02
CA ARG A 34 -2.44 11.29 45.95
C ARG A 34 -3.60 10.48 45.39
N THR A 35 -3.45 9.99 44.17
CA THR A 35 -4.32 8.96 43.60
C THR A 35 -4.18 7.66 44.43
N PRO A 36 -5.28 7.01 44.85
CA PRO A 36 -5.19 5.75 45.58
C PRO A 36 -4.66 4.62 44.67
N PRO A 37 -3.93 3.63 45.22
CA PRO A 37 -3.35 2.55 44.44
C PRO A 37 -4.44 1.69 43.81
N GLY A 38 -4.39 1.60 42.48
CA GLY A 38 -5.27 0.77 41.67
C GLY A 38 -5.19 -0.70 42.06
N LYS A 39 -6.37 -1.33 42.09
CA LYS A 39 -6.58 -2.77 42.25
C LYS A 39 -5.71 -3.54 41.25
N ARG A 40 -4.97 -4.53 41.77
CA ARG A 40 -4.28 -5.55 40.98
C ARG A 40 -5.34 -6.30 40.14
N PHE A 41 -5.22 -6.24 38.83
CA PHE A 41 -5.89 -7.19 37.95
C PHE A 41 -5.13 -8.52 38.07
N ALA A 42 -5.80 -9.51 38.66
CA ALA A 42 -5.40 -10.90 38.53
C ALA A 42 -5.54 -11.29 37.06
N ILE A 43 -4.46 -11.79 36.47
CA ILE A 43 -4.49 -12.45 35.17
C ILE A 43 -4.97 -13.87 35.47
N ASP A 44 -6.19 -14.16 35.06
CA ASP A 44 -6.80 -15.48 35.13
C ASP A 44 -6.21 -16.33 33.99
N GLU A 45 -5.43 -17.35 34.35
CA GLU A 45 -4.91 -18.37 33.43
C GLU A 45 -6.04 -19.36 33.08
N GLY A 46 -7.04 -18.88 32.33
CA GLY A 46 -8.11 -19.68 31.79
C GLY A 46 -7.76 -20.27 30.43
N ALA A 47 -7.36 -21.54 30.42
CA ALA A 47 -7.14 -22.34 29.22
C ALA A 47 -8.36 -22.33 28.27
N THR A 48 -8.24 -21.69 27.11
CA THR A 48 -9.22 -21.80 26.03
C THR A 48 -8.90 -23.02 25.16
N LYS A 49 -9.57 -24.14 25.48
CA LYS A 49 -9.80 -25.22 24.51
C LYS A 49 -10.62 -24.65 23.36
N ILE A 50 -10.03 -24.53 22.18
CA ILE A 50 -10.74 -24.23 20.93
C ILE A 50 -11.45 -25.53 20.49
N PRO A 51 -12.79 -25.59 20.44
CA PRO A 51 -13.46 -26.74 19.85
C PRO A 51 -13.28 -26.70 18.32
N ALA A 52 -12.89 -27.84 17.74
CA ALA A 52 -12.87 -28.04 16.30
C ALA A 52 -14.30 -27.89 15.75
N VAL A 53 -14.49 -26.91 14.86
CA VAL A 53 -15.73 -26.71 14.11
C VAL A 53 -15.66 -27.58 12.86
N PRO A 54 -16.54 -28.58 12.67
CA PRO A 54 -16.60 -29.34 11.43
C PRO A 54 -17.17 -28.46 10.29
N PRO A 55 -16.74 -28.67 9.03
CA PRO A 55 -17.18 -27.87 7.90
C PRO A 55 -18.69 -28.05 7.67
N LYS A 56 -19.44 -26.94 7.67
CA LYS A 56 -20.83 -26.94 7.21
C LYS A 56 -20.87 -27.11 5.68
N PRO A 57 -21.77 -27.94 5.14
CA PRO A 57 -21.98 -28.06 3.70
C PRO A 57 -22.62 -26.77 3.17
N VAL A 58 -22.01 -26.21 2.11
CA VAL A 58 -22.52 -25.02 1.42
C VAL A 58 -23.76 -25.44 0.63
N ALA A 59 -24.93 -24.98 1.09
CA ALA A 59 -26.18 -25.08 0.34
C ALA A 59 -26.11 -24.17 -0.91
N ALA A 60 -26.44 -24.75 -2.06
CA ALA A 60 -26.48 -24.07 -3.35
C ALA A 60 -27.52 -22.94 -3.33
N ALA A 61 -27.04 -21.69 -3.39
CA ALA A 61 -27.89 -20.52 -3.58
C ALA A 61 -28.31 -20.41 -5.05
N LYS A 62 -29.61 -20.21 -5.24
CA LYS A 62 -30.31 -20.08 -6.52
C LYS A 62 -29.77 -18.88 -7.32
N ARG A 63 -29.43 -19.14 -8.58
CA ARG A 63 -28.99 -18.15 -9.57
C ARG A 63 -30.13 -17.18 -9.95
N PRO A 64 -29.89 -15.87 -10.08
CA PRO A 64 -30.78 -15.01 -10.82
C PRO A 64 -30.47 -15.05 -12.33
N TRP A 65 -31.57 -15.11 -13.04
CA TRP A 65 -31.85 -15.17 -14.47
C TRP A 65 -31.12 -14.09 -15.32
N PHE A 66 -30.46 -14.51 -16.40
CA PHE A 66 -30.21 -13.70 -17.61
C PHE A 66 -30.53 -14.54 -18.85
N PRO A 67 -31.14 -13.98 -19.90
CA PRO A 67 -31.59 -14.75 -21.05
C PRO A 67 -30.43 -15.21 -21.95
N ALA A 68 -30.56 -16.43 -22.45
CA ALA A 68 -29.60 -17.12 -23.30
C ALA A 68 -29.42 -16.44 -24.67
N ARG A 69 -28.17 -16.44 -25.16
CA ARG A 69 -27.85 -16.21 -26.58
C ARG A 69 -28.28 -17.44 -27.40
N PRO A 70 -28.82 -17.26 -28.62
CA PRO A 70 -29.03 -18.37 -29.54
C PRO A 70 -27.70 -18.80 -30.18
N VAL A 71 -27.49 -20.11 -30.22
CA VAL A 71 -26.43 -20.78 -30.97
C VAL A 71 -26.99 -21.12 -32.36
N ALA A 72 -26.42 -20.52 -33.40
CA ALA A 72 -26.45 -20.99 -34.78
C ALA A 72 -24.98 -20.98 -35.23
N GLY A 73 -24.41 -22.00 -35.86
CA GLY A 73 -24.93 -22.99 -36.78
C GLY A 73 -23.91 -23.03 -37.91
N ASP A 74 -23.09 -24.10 -37.93
CA ASP A 74 -22.07 -24.35 -38.94
C ASP A 74 -22.74 -24.58 -40.32
N PRO A 75 -22.18 -24.07 -41.42
CA PRO A 75 -21.89 -25.03 -42.48
C PRO A 75 -20.60 -24.76 -43.23
N ALA A 76 -19.76 -25.80 -43.26
CA ALA A 76 -18.81 -26.09 -44.32
C ALA A 76 -19.53 -26.34 -45.66
N ALA A 77 -19.14 -25.61 -46.71
CA ALA A 77 -19.12 -26.09 -48.10
C ALA A 77 -18.33 -25.12 -48.99
N ARG A 78 -17.19 -25.58 -49.55
CA ARG A 78 -16.59 -25.06 -50.79
C ARG A 78 -17.39 -25.62 -51.97
N PRO A 79 -17.46 -24.93 -53.12
CA PRO A 79 -16.64 -25.44 -54.24
C PRO A 79 -16.08 -24.40 -55.22
N LEU A 80 -14.91 -24.79 -55.77
CA LEU A 80 -14.40 -24.74 -57.15
C LEU A 80 -14.41 -23.46 -58.02
N ASN A 81 -13.17 -23.15 -58.43
CA ASN A 81 -12.76 -22.40 -59.62
C ASN A 81 -13.47 -22.79 -60.91
N LEU A 82 -13.81 -21.77 -61.72
CA LEU A 82 -13.80 -21.84 -63.19
C LEU A 82 -13.26 -20.52 -63.76
N THR A 83 -12.27 -20.65 -64.63
CA THR A 83 -11.56 -19.61 -65.39
C THR A 83 -12.27 -19.22 -66.70
N ARG A 84 -11.90 -18.01 -67.18
CA ARG A 84 -11.83 -17.47 -68.57
C ARG A 84 -13.00 -16.63 -69.12
N GLY A 85 -12.63 -15.46 -69.66
CA GLY A 85 -13.33 -14.77 -70.75
C GLY A 85 -13.09 -13.25 -70.75
N ALA A 86 -12.32 -12.75 -71.71
CA ALA A 86 -11.86 -11.35 -71.84
C ALA A 86 -12.91 -10.39 -72.43
N GLN A 87 -12.78 -9.08 -72.16
CA GLN A 87 -12.81 -8.00 -73.18
C GLN A 87 -12.52 -6.61 -72.59
N ASN A 88 -11.76 -5.83 -73.35
CA ASN A 88 -11.27 -4.48 -73.02
C ASN A 88 -12.35 -3.41 -73.18
N ALA A 89 -12.47 -2.54 -72.18
CA ALA A 89 -12.92 -1.15 -72.32
C ALA A 89 -12.24 -0.31 -71.21
N PRO A 90 -11.85 0.95 -71.44
CA PRO A 90 -11.20 1.77 -70.42
C PRO A 90 -12.23 2.21 -69.39
N ILE A 91 -12.40 1.41 -68.34
CA ILE A 91 -13.10 1.80 -67.13
C ILE A 91 -12.11 2.62 -66.31
N THR A 92 -12.40 3.90 -66.11
CA THR A 92 -11.76 4.73 -65.08
C THR A 92 -11.70 3.93 -63.79
N GLN A 93 -10.49 3.61 -63.31
CA GLN A 93 -10.33 2.78 -62.11
C GLN A 93 -11.17 3.40 -60.98
N PRO A 94 -12.11 2.65 -60.38
CA PRO A 94 -12.65 3.07 -59.11
C PRO A 94 -11.45 3.20 -58.17
N VAL A 95 -11.28 4.38 -57.60
CA VAL A 95 -10.32 4.60 -56.51
C VAL A 95 -10.51 3.44 -55.54
N ASP A 96 -9.42 2.81 -55.11
CA ASP A 96 -9.43 1.63 -54.24
C ASP A 96 -9.95 2.03 -52.84
N VAL A 97 -11.26 2.27 -52.73
CA VAL A 97 -11.97 2.67 -51.50
C VAL A 97 -11.87 1.55 -50.46
N THR A 98 -11.75 0.30 -50.91
CA THR A 98 -11.51 -0.87 -50.08
C THR A 98 -10.22 -0.77 -49.26
N SER A 99 -9.14 -0.21 -49.81
CA SER A 99 -7.86 -0.01 -49.12
C SER A 99 -7.93 1.02 -47.98
N ALA A 100 -8.60 2.17 -48.21
CA ALA A 100 -8.74 3.24 -47.21
C ALA A 100 -9.61 2.82 -46.02
N VAL A 101 -10.70 2.09 -46.28
CA VAL A 101 -11.61 1.59 -45.23
C VAL A 101 -10.93 0.50 -44.37
N VAL A 102 -10.10 -0.36 -45.00
CA VAL A 102 -9.34 -1.40 -44.28
C VAL A 102 -8.21 -0.79 -43.42
N THR A 103 -7.53 0.25 -43.90
CA THR A 103 -6.46 0.91 -43.14
C THR A 103 -7.01 1.72 -41.96
N GLY A 104 -8.14 2.41 -42.14
CA GLY A 104 -8.85 3.11 -41.05
C GLY A 104 -9.28 2.17 -39.92
N THR A 105 -9.91 1.05 -40.25
CA THR A 105 -10.35 0.05 -39.26
C THR A 105 -9.19 -0.60 -38.50
N GLN A 106 -8.02 -0.82 -39.12
CA GLN A 106 -6.82 -1.29 -38.41
C GLN A 106 -6.25 -0.26 -37.43
N GLN A 107 -6.32 1.04 -37.76
CA GLN A 107 -5.93 2.11 -36.84
C GLN A 107 -6.88 2.20 -35.65
N ASP A 108 -8.19 2.09 -35.88
CA ASP A 108 -9.19 2.06 -34.82
C ASP A 108 -8.98 0.88 -33.85
N ILE A 109 -8.64 -0.31 -34.36
CA ILE A 109 -8.30 -1.48 -33.53
C ILE A 109 -7.08 -1.18 -32.64
N ARG A 110 -6.03 -0.54 -33.19
CA ARG A 110 -4.85 -0.13 -32.41
C ARG A 110 -5.22 0.90 -31.34
N ASP A 111 -6.06 1.86 -31.66
CA ASP A 111 -6.50 2.92 -30.75
C ASP A 111 -7.41 2.38 -29.64
N ILE A 112 -8.32 1.46 -29.94
CA ILE A 112 -9.10 0.71 -28.95
C ILE A 112 -8.17 -0.09 -28.03
N GLY A 113 -7.13 -0.70 -28.58
CA GLY A 113 -6.07 -1.39 -27.82
C GLY A 113 -5.35 -0.45 -26.85
N ALA A 114 -5.01 0.76 -27.28
CA ALA A 114 -4.41 1.78 -26.43
C ALA A 114 -5.34 2.19 -25.28
N ILE A 115 -6.63 2.46 -25.57
CA ILE A 115 -7.66 2.77 -24.55
C ILE A 115 -7.81 1.62 -23.53
N ARG A 116 -7.77 0.37 -24.01
CA ARG A 116 -7.86 -0.82 -23.16
C ARG A 116 -6.72 -0.88 -22.14
N SER A 117 -5.49 -0.59 -22.59
CA SER A 117 -4.30 -0.60 -21.73
C SER A 117 -4.29 0.51 -20.67
N SER A 118 -5.00 1.61 -20.92
CA SER A 118 -5.02 2.80 -20.06
C SER A 118 -6.11 2.81 -18.97
N HIS A 119 -6.51 1.63 -18.49
CA HIS A 119 -7.45 1.45 -17.37
C HIS A 119 -8.90 1.84 -17.67
N ALA A 120 -9.34 1.76 -18.92
CA ALA A 120 -10.76 1.88 -19.28
C ALA A 120 -11.24 0.68 -20.12
N PRO A 121 -11.14 -0.56 -19.58
CA PRO A 121 -11.52 -1.76 -20.33
C PRO A 121 -13.00 -1.73 -20.75
N GLY A 122 -13.88 -1.12 -19.95
CA GLY A 122 -15.29 -0.95 -20.31
C GLY A 122 -15.50 -0.14 -21.59
N VAL A 123 -14.77 0.98 -21.76
CA VAL A 123 -14.84 1.82 -22.96
C VAL A 123 -14.32 1.05 -24.18
N ALA A 124 -13.15 0.42 -24.03
CA ALA A 124 -12.58 -0.38 -25.11
C ALA A 124 -13.48 -1.56 -25.51
N ASN A 125 -14.10 -2.25 -24.55
CA ASN A 125 -15.02 -3.36 -24.82
C ASN A 125 -16.29 -2.88 -25.53
N ALA A 126 -16.84 -1.74 -25.12
CA ALA A 126 -18.01 -1.16 -25.78
C ALA A 126 -17.70 -0.76 -27.24
N LEU A 127 -16.55 -0.12 -27.49
CA LEU A 127 -16.09 0.17 -28.85
C LEU A 127 -15.81 -1.11 -29.67
N THR A 128 -15.27 -2.15 -29.02
CA THR A 128 -15.07 -3.47 -29.66
C THR A 128 -16.40 -4.11 -30.06
N ASN A 129 -17.41 -4.04 -29.19
CA ASN A 129 -18.74 -4.56 -29.46
C ASN A 129 -19.43 -3.81 -30.59
N GLU A 130 -19.29 -2.48 -30.63
CA GLU A 130 -19.83 -1.63 -31.70
C GLU A 130 -19.15 -1.92 -33.04
N LEU A 131 -17.81 -2.06 -33.08
CA LEU A 131 -17.08 -2.49 -34.27
C LEU A 131 -17.54 -3.87 -34.76
N THR A 132 -17.74 -4.82 -33.83
CA THR A 132 -18.22 -6.17 -34.14
C THR A 132 -19.64 -6.12 -34.73
N ALA A 133 -20.53 -5.31 -34.15
CA ALA A 133 -21.89 -5.12 -34.66
C ALA A 133 -21.88 -4.50 -36.05
N LEU A 134 -21.04 -3.49 -36.28
CA LEU A 134 -20.83 -2.87 -37.58
C LEU A 134 -20.39 -3.93 -38.61
N GLN A 135 -19.34 -4.70 -38.32
CA GLN A 135 -18.84 -5.78 -39.19
C GLN A 135 -19.91 -6.83 -39.53
N ASN A 136 -20.74 -7.22 -38.57
CA ASN A 136 -21.83 -8.18 -38.80
C ASN A 136 -22.91 -7.64 -39.75
N ASN A 137 -23.16 -6.32 -39.71
CA ASN A 137 -24.15 -5.66 -40.56
C ASN A 137 -23.63 -5.33 -41.97
N ARG A 138 -22.34 -5.51 -42.26
CA ARG A 138 -21.76 -5.22 -43.58
C ARG A 138 -22.55 -5.86 -44.73
N ARG A 139 -23.00 -7.10 -44.54
CA ARG A 139 -23.70 -7.88 -45.58
C ARG A 139 -25.08 -7.33 -45.94
N THR A 140 -25.65 -6.49 -45.07
CA THR A 140 -26.98 -5.88 -45.27
C THR A 140 -26.89 -4.41 -45.66
N MET A 141 -25.68 -3.85 -45.77
CA MET A 141 -25.43 -2.45 -46.12
C MET A 141 -24.93 -2.34 -47.57
N THR A 142 -25.39 -1.30 -48.26
CA THR A 142 -24.74 -0.82 -49.48
C THR A 142 -23.31 -0.33 -49.17
N ASP A 143 -22.48 -0.19 -50.19
CA ASP A 143 -21.10 0.29 -50.01
C ASP A 143 -21.05 1.71 -49.43
N ALA A 144 -21.97 2.59 -49.86
CA ALA A 144 -22.09 3.95 -49.34
C ALA A 144 -22.54 3.97 -47.88
N GLU A 145 -23.52 3.14 -47.49
CA GLU A 145 -23.94 3.01 -46.09
C GLU A 145 -22.81 2.45 -45.22
N TRP A 146 -22.05 1.48 -45.74
CA TRP A 146 -20.90 0.93 -45.05
C TRP A 146 -19.80 1.97 -44.85
N GLU A 147 -19.43 2.72 -45.90
CA GLU A 147 -18.41 3.76 -45.83
C GLU A 147 -18.80 4.85 -44.82
N ALA A 148 -20.06 5.32 -44.87
CA ALA A 148 -20.58 6.29 -43.92
C ALA A 148 -20.56 5.77 -42.48
N ALA A 149 -20.92 4.49 -42.26
CA ALA A 149 -20.93 3.88 -40.94
C ALA A 149 -19.51 3.67 -40.37
N VAL A 150 -18.54 3.26 -41.20
CA VAL A 150 -17.12 3.17 -40.80
C VAL A 150 -16.58 4.56 -40.48
N GLN A 151 -16.85 5.56 -41.32
CA GLN A 151 -16.40 6.93 -41.08
C GLN A 151 -16.94 7.48 -39.77
N ALA A 152 -18.24 7.26 -39.47
CA ALA A 152 -18.85 7.66 -38.21
C ALA A 152 -18.20 6.97 -37.00
N PHE A 153 -17.92 5.67 -37.11
CA PHE A 153 -17.23 4.91 -36.07
C PHE A 153 -15.82 5.43 -35.83
N SER A 154 -15.03 5.65 -36.89
CA SER A 154 -13.67 6.20 -36.78
C SER A 154 -13.67 7.61 -36.19
N THR A 155 -14.63 8.47 -36.56
CA THR A 155 -14.81 9.78 -35.94
C THR A 155 -15.06 9.65 -34.43
N LYS A 156 -15.96 8.75 -34.02
CA LYS A 156 -16.24 8.47 -32.60
C LYS A 156 -15.00 8.00 -31.84
N VAL A 157 -14.25 7.05 -32.39
CA VAL A 157 -13.00 6.53 -31.79
C VAL A 157 -11.98 7.66 -31.61
N ASN A 158 -11.78 8.50 -32.63
CA ASN A 158 -10.85 9.63 -32.58
C ASN A 158 -11.25 10.68 -31.53
N GLU A 159 -12.53 11.02 -31.43
CA GLU A 159 -13.01 11.96 -30.40
C GLU A 159 -12.85 11.40 -28.99
N ILE A 160 -13.22 10.14 -28.77
CA ILE A 160 -13.02 9.46 -27.48
C ILE A 160 -11.54 9.43 -27.12
N LYS A 161 -10.66 9.08 -28.06
CA LYS A 161 -9.20 9.08 -27.89
C LYS A 161 -8.68 10.47 -27.52
N GLY A 162 -9.17 11.53 -28.19
CA GLY A 162 -8.80 12.91 -27.91
C GLY A 162 -9.23 13.38 -26.52
N LEU A 163 -10.39 12.93 -26.03
CA LEU A 163 -10.90 13.26 -24.69
C LEU A 163 -10.28 12.42 -23.58
N PHE A 164 -9.80 11.22 -23.90
CA PHE A 164 -9.40 10.24 -22.91
C PHE A 164 -8.35 10.77 -21.90
N PRO A 165 -7.30 11.52 -22.29
CA PRO A 165 -6.35 12.09 -21.33
C PRO A 165 -7.01 13.03 -20.31
N GLU A 166 -7.95 13.87 -20.76
CA GLU A 166 -8.66 14.83 -19.90
C GLU A 166 -9.59 14.11 -18.92
N VAL A 167 -10.37 13.15 -19.43
CA VAL A 167 -11.28 12.31 -18.63
C VAL A 167 -10.48 11.47 -17.63
N ARG A 168 -9.36 10.87 -18.05
CA ARG A 168 -8.48 10.07 -17.18
C ARG A 168 -7.92 10.91 -16.04
N THR A 169 -7.47 12.14 -16.33
CA THR A 169 -6.99 13.07 -15.30
C THR A 169 -8.08 13.33 -14.28
N PHE A 170 -9.30 13.60 -14.75
CA PHE A 170 -10.44 13.86 -13.88
C PHE A 170 -10.89 12.62 -13.09
N ILE A 171 -10.83 11.42 -13.67
CA ILE A 171 -11.08 10.14 -12.96
C ILE A 171 -10.07 9.96 -11.83
N ASN A 172 -8.79 10.24 -12.08
CA ASN A 172 -7.76 10.13 -11.05
C ASN A 172 -8.03 11.09 -9.89
N ASP A 173 -8.52 12.31 -10.18
CA ASP A 173 -8.87 13.31 -9.17
C ASP A 173 -10.21 13.00 -8.45
N ARG A 174 -11.15 12.33 -9.14
CA ARG A 174 -12.47 11.93 -8.63
C ARG A 174 -12.76 10.45 -8.86
N PRO A 175 -12.07 9.55 -8.15
CA PRO A 175 -12.20 8.12 -8.42
C PRO A 175 -13.63 7.60 -8.21
N LEU A 176 -14.39 8.16 -7.26
CA LEU A 176 -15.80 7.79 -7.04
C LEU A 176 -16.75 8.22 -8.18
N GLN A 177 -16.34 9.15 -9.05
CA GLN A 177 -17.13 9.57 -10.21
C GLN A 177 -16.77 8.80 -11.49
N ARG A 178 -15.85 7.84 -11.41
CA ARG A 178 -15.32 7.09 -12.56
C ARG A 178 -16.41 6.52 -13.46
N ALA A 179 -17.39 5.81 -12.89
CA ALA A 179 -18.47 5.21 -13.66
C ALA A 179 -19.27 6.25 -14.47
N LYS A 180 -19.63 7.38 -13.84
CA LYS A 180 -20.37 8.47 -14.48
C LYS A 180 -19.56 9.12 -15.62
N LEU A 181 -18.26 9.32 -15.41
CA LEU A 181 -17.37 9.94 -16.40
C LEU A 181 -17.12 9.03 -17.60
N LEU A 182 -16.94 7.73 -17.36
CA LEU A 182 -16.83 6.74 -18.43
C LEU A 182 -18.14 6.64 -19.22
N ALA A 183 -19.30 6.70 -18.55
CA ALA A 183 -20.59 6.74 -19.23
C ALA A 183 -20.75 8.00 -20.11
N MET A 184 -20.31 9.17 -19.65
CA MET A 184 -20.29 10.39 -20.46
C MET A 184 -19.41 10.22 -21.71
N LEU A 185 -18.24 9.62 -21.56
CA LEU A 185 -17.32 9.38 -22.66
C LEU A 185 -17.92 8.40 -23.69
N MET A 186 -18.66 7.38 -23.23
CA MET A 186 -19.34 6.43 -24.11
C MET A 186 -20.47 7.03 -24.94
N ASN A 187 -21.05 8.15 -24.49
CA ASN A 187 -22.09 8.88 -25.20
C ASN A 187 -21.53 9.88 -26.23
N VAL A 188 -20.21 9.95 -26.42
CA VAL A 188 -19.59 10.77 -27.47
C VAL A 188 -19.74 10.03 -28.80
N THR A 189 -20.42 10.65 -29.75
CA THR A 189 -20.64 10.12 -31.11
C THR A 189 -19.97 10.96 -32.19
N ASP A 190 -19.64 12.21 -31.88
CA ASP A 190 -19.23 13.24 -32.83
C ASP A 190 -18.49 14.39 -32.10
N PRO A 191 -17.91 15.36 -32.84
CA PRO A 191 -17.19 16.49 -32.25
C PRO A 191 -18.06 17.38 -31.33
N PHE A 192 -19.37 17.46 -31.56
CA PHE A 192 -20.28 18.24 -30.72
C PHE A 192 -20.54 17.53 -29.37
N GLY A 193 -20.72 16.20 -29.40
CA GLY A 193 -20.68 15.35 -28.22
C GLY A 193 -19.40 15.54 -27.42
N ALA A 194 -18.26 15.58 -28.10
CA ALA A 194 -16.97 15.79 -27.46
C ALA A 194 -16.84 17.18 -26.82
N ALA A 195 -17.26 18.24 -27.52
CA ALA A 195 -17.29 19.60 -27.00
C ALA A 195 -18.17 19.71 -25.74
N ARG A 196 -19.35 19.06 -25.73
CA ARG A 196 -20.22 19.01 -24.55
C ARG A 196 -19.56 18.32 -23.36
N VAL A 197 -18.81 17.23 -23.59
CA VAL A 197 -18.04 16.56 -22.53
C VAL A 197 -16.94 17.49 -21.99
N ARG A 198 -16.16 18.16 -22.85
CA ARG A 198 -15.12 19.13 -22.41
C ARG A 198 -15.72 20.27 -21.59
N GLN A 199 -16.80 20.88 -22.08
CA GLN A 199 -17.52 21.92 -21.36
C GLN A 199 -17.94 21.41 -19.98
N LYS A 200 -18.51 20.20 -19.92
CA LYS A 200 -18.95 19.64 -18.64
C LYS A 200 -17.80 19.36 -17.68
N LEU A 201 -16.68 18.84 -18.17
CA LEU A 201 -15.48 18.65 -17.36
C LEU A 201 -14.95 19.98 -16.83
N GLN A 202 -14.94 21.03 -17.65
CA GLN A 202 -14.51 22.36 -17.25
C GLN A 202 -15.43 22.96 -16.18
N GLU A 203 -16.75 22.89 -16.35
CA GLU A 203 -17.73 23.29 -15.33
C GLU A 203 -17.48 22.57 -14.00
N LEU A 204 -17.26 21.25 -14.06
CA LEU A 204 -17.00 20.45 -12.87
C LEU A 204 -15.69 20.84 -12.18
N ARG A 205 -14.63 21.19 -12.93
CA ARG A 205 -13.34 21.65 -12.38
C ARG A 205 -13.45 23.03 -11.73
N VAL A 206 -14.14 23.97 -12.36
CA VAL A 206 -14.36 25.33 -11.81
C VAL A 206 -15.12 25.22 -10.48
N ARG A 207 -16.25 24.50 -10.49
CA ARG A 207 -17.03 24.25 -9.28
C ARG A 207 -16.21 23.56 -8.18
N ALA A 208 -15.39 22.57 -8.55
CA ALA A 208 -14.51 21.89 -7.58
C ALA A 208 -13.50 22.84 -6.93
N ALA A 209 -12.98 23.81 -7.68
CA ALA A 209 -12.00 24.77 -7.20
C ALA A 209 -12.61 25.80 -6.26
N GLU A 210 -13.84 26.25 -6.55
CA GLU A 210 -14.63 27.11 -5.65
C GLU A 210 -14.92 26.38 -4.34
N GLU A 211 -15.55 25.21 -4.41
CA GLU A 211 -15.87 24.40 -3.23
C GLU A 211 -14.60 23.99 -2.44
N SER A 212 -13.45 23.80 -3.11
CA SER A 212 -12.19 23.54 -2.43
C SER A 212 -11.71 24.72 -1.59
N GLY A 213 -11.99 25.97 -2.00
CA GLY A 213 -11.64 27.15 -1.22
C GLY A 213 -12.38 27.20 0.12
N ASP A 214 -13.66 26.87 0.09
CA ASP A 214 -14.50 26.80 1.28
C ASP A 214 -14.03 25.68 2.22
N ILE A 215 -13.80 24.48 1.67
CA ILE A 215 -13.34 23.32 2.44
C ILE A 215 -11.94 23.54 3.03
N VAL A 216 -11.02 24.18 2.30
CA VAL A 216 -9.70 24.55 2.83
C VAL A 216 -9.85 25.46 4.05
N THR A 217 -10.71 26.47 3.97
CA THR A 217 -10.95 27.41 5.07
C THR A 217 -11.55 26.71 6.29
N GLU A 218 -12.52 25.82 6.06
CA GLU A 218 -13.14 24.99 7.09
C GLU A 218 -12.10 24.09 7.80
N ILE A 219 -11.29 23.36 7.04
CA ILE A 219 -10.28 22.43 7.58
C ILE A 219 -9.17 23.18 8.32
N GLU A 220 -8.74 24.34 7.84
CA GLU A 220 -7.73 25.15 8.51
C GLU A 220 -8.21 25.65 9.88
N GLY A 221 -9.47 26.10 9.95
CA GLY A 221 -10.11 26.56 11.19
C GLY A 221 -10.46 25.43 12.17
N ALA A 222 -10.69 24.21 11.67
CA ALA A 222 -11.09 23.08 12.51
C ALA A 222 -9.95 22.54 13.39
N THR A 223 -10.29 22.23 14.63
CA THR A 223 -9.46 21.47 15.57
C THR A 223 -9.38 20.00 15.15
N LYS A 224 -8.41 19.27 15.73
CA LYS A 224 -8.31 17.82 15.50
C LYS A 224 -9.59 17.09 15.92
N ALA A 225 -10.18 17.43 17.07
CA ALA A 225 -11.38 16.78 17.58
C ALA A 225 -12.59 17.01 16.66
N GLU A 226 -12.78 18.23 16.14
CA GLU A 226 -13.83 18.52 15.15
C GLU A 226 -13.64 17.71 13.88
N LEU A 227 -12.42 17.65 13.34
CA LEU A 227 -12.12 16.82 12.17
C LEU A 227 -12.29 15.33 12.46
N ASP A 228 -11.89 14.84 13.63
CA ASP A 228 -12.07 13.44 14.02
C ASP A 228 -13.56 13.07 14.08
N ASN A 229 -14.41 13.99 14.55
CA ASN A 229 -15.86 13.81 14.71
C ASN A 229 -16.68 13.99 13.42
N LEU A 230 -16.08 14.44 12.31
CA LEU A 230 -16.77 14.45 11.02
C LEU A 230 -17.16 13.02 10.61
N GLU A 231 -18.37 12.89 10.07
CA GLU A 231 -18.85 11.63 9.49
C GLU A 231 -17.94 11.17 8.35
N PHE A 232 -17.80 9.85 8.18
CA PHE A 232 -16.92 9.27 7.17
C PHE A 232 -17.23 9.77 5.76
N ASP A 233 -18.53 9.78 5.40
CA ASP A 233 -18.97 10.22 4.08
C ASP A 233 -18.66 11.69 3.82
N GLU A 234 -18.70 12.52 4.88
CA GLU A 234 -18.37 13.93 4.78
C GLU A 234 -16.86 14.13 4.56
N LYS A 235 -16.01 13.42 5.29
CA LYS A 235 -14.55 13.40 5.05
C LYS A 235 -14.22 12.95 3.63
N VAL A 236 -14.87 11.89 3.16
CA VAL A 236 -14.69 11.37 1.79
C VAL A 236 -15.15 12.39 0.74
N ARG A 237 -16.28 13.07 0.96
CA ARG A 237 -16.76 14.15 0.09
C ARG A 237 -15.73 15.27 0.02
N MET A 238 -15.29 15.78 1.17
CA MET A 238 -14.29 16.84 1.28
C MET A 238 -12.99 16.47 0.55
N LEU A 239 -12.46 15.27 0.76
CA LEU A 239 -11.28 14.77 0.06
C LEU A 239 -11.47 14.76 -1.46
N ASN A 240 -12.58 14.23 -1.96
CA ASN A 240 -12.83 14.20 -3.40
C ASN A 240 -12.97 15.61 -4.00
N THR A 241 -13.60 16.54 -3.28
CA THR A 241 -13.68 17.94 -3.73
C THR A 241 -12.30 18.58 -3.76
N LEU A 242 -11.53 18.48 -2.67
CA LEU A 242 -10.17 19.01 -2.59
C LEU A 242 -9.27 18.44 -3.69
N ARG A 243 -9.35 17.14 -3.99
CA ARG A 243 -8.53 16.50 -5.03
C ARG A 243 -8.91 16.98 -6.43
N ALA A 244 -10.19 17.22 -6.66
CA ALA A 244 -10.71 17.73 -7.93
C ALA A 244 -10.53 19.25 -8.13
N GLY A 245 -10.38 20.02 -7.06
CA GLY A 245 -10.12 21.45 -7.11
C GLY A 245 -8.68 21.79 -7.50
N SER A 246 -8.11 21.10 -8.49
CA SER A 246 -6.75 21.37 -8.98
C SER A 246 -6.57 22.78 -9.55
N LEU A 247 -7.66 23.47 -9.92
CA LEU A 247 -7.65 24.88 -10.33
C LEU A 247 -7.61 25.86 -9.13
N TYR A 248 -7.77 25.39 -7.89
CA TYR A 248 -7.61 26.22 -6.69
C TYR A 248 -6.13 26.63 -6.53
N ARG A 249 -5.86 27.92 -6.71
CA ARG A 249 -4.50 28.48 -6.87
C ARG A 249 -3.63 28.41 -5.61
N PRO A 250 -4.15 28.52 -4.38
CA PRO A 250 -3.37 28.24 -3.16
C PRO A 250 -3.08 26.74 -2.98
N GLU A 251 -2.35 26.13 -3.91
CA GLU A 251 -2.11 24.69 -3.98
C GLU A 251 -1.53 24.13 -2.66
N THR A 252 -0.60 24.85 -2.03
CA THR A 252 -0.02 24.48 -0.73
C THR A 252 -1.09 24.33 0.36
N ARG A 253 -2.02 25.28 0.47
CA ARG A 253 -3.12 25.22 1.45
C ARG A 253 -4.04 24.03 1.19
N ARG A 254 -4.39 23.79 -0.08
CA ARG A 254 -5.18 22.62 -0.50
C ARG A 254 -4.50 21.30 -0.13
N LYS A 255 -3.20 21.15 -0.40
CA LYS A 255 -2.45 19.95 -0.04
C LYS A 255 -2.34 19.77 1.48
N ALA A 256 -2.13 20.85 2.23
CA ALA A 256 -2.12 20.81 3.69
C ALA A 256 -3.49 20.38 4.26
N ALA A 257 -4.60 20.89 3.70
CA ALA A 257 -5.93 20.48 4.08
C ALA A 257 -6.18 18.97 3.80
N ILE A 258 -5.76 18.49 2.63
CA ILE A 258 -5.82 17.06 2.28
C ILE A 258 -5.03 16.21 3.29
N ALA A 259 -3.79 16.61 3.61
CA ALA A 259 -2.95 15.90 4.58
C ALA A 259 -3.58 15.87 5.98
N LYS A 260 -4.08 17.03 6.47
CA LYS A 260 -4.75 17.15 7.76
C LYS A 260 -5.98 16.23 7.84
N LEU A 261 -6.76 16.16 6.77
CA LEU A 261 -7.94 15.30 6.68
C LEU A 261 -7.60 13.81 6.59
N TYR A 262 -6.52 13.43 5.87
CA TYR A 262 -6.05 12.05 5.88
C TYR A 262 -5.60 11.58 7.27
N ILE A 263 -4.96 12.44 8.05
CA ILE A 263 -4.55 12.11 9.42
C ILE A 263 -5.78 11.84 10.30
N SER A 264 -6.88 12.58 10.14
CA SER A 264 -8.13 12.41 10.90
C SER A 264 -9.04 11.27 10.39
N LEU A 265 -8.59 10.49 9.40
CA LEU A 265 -9.29 9.30 8.91
C LEU A 265 -8.69 8.04 9.56
N PRO A 266 -9.26 7.54 10.67
CA PRO A 266 -8.89 6.22 11.18
C PRO A 266 -9.31 5.14 10.18
N LEU A 267 -8.76 3.93 10.37
CA LEU A 267 -9.34 2.76 9.72
C LEU A 267 -10.77 2.56 10.22
N ASP A 268 -11.64 2.07 9.33
CA ASP A 268 -12.96 1.62 9.74
C ASP A 268 -12.85 0.59 10.87
N THR A 269 -13.68 0.70 11.90
CA THR A 269 -13.54 -0.11 13.13
C THR A 269 -13.82 -1.60 12.88
N THR A 270 -14.79 -1.90 12.00
CA THR A 270 -15.13 -3.27 11.61
C THR A 270 -13.99 -3.87 10.80
N PHE A 271 -13.49 -3.13 9.81
CA PHE A 271 -12.31 -3.51 9.04
C PHE A 271 -11.09 -3.71 9.95
N ALA A 272 -10.79 -2.77 10.84
CA ALA A 272 -9.60 -2.80 11.69
C ALA A 272 -9.58 -3.99 12.66
N THR A 273 -10.76 -4.44 13.10
CA THR A 273 -10.92 -5.65 13.92
C THR A 273 -10.59 -6.89 13.11
N ARG A 274 -11.24 -7.06 11.96
CA ARG A 274 -10.96 -8.18 11.03
C ARG A 274 -9.50 -8.20 10.58
N ASP A 275 -8.96 -7.05 10.20
CA ASP A 275 -7.57 -6.89 9.79
C ASP A 275 -6.60 -7.28 10.91
N ARG A 276 -6.91 -6.96 12.18
CA ARG A 276 -6.08 -7.43 13.32
C ARG A 276 -6.05 -8.96 13.39
N GLU A 277 -7.20 -9.62 13.31
CA GLU A 277 -7.26 -11.09 13.33
C GLU A 277 -6.50 -11.72 12.16
N LEU A 278 -6.62 -11.14 10.96
CA LEU A 278 -5.86 -11.56 9.78
C LEU A 278 -4.35 -11.43 10.03
N ARG A 279 -3.90 -10.25 10.49
CA ARG A 279 -2.49 -10.01 10.78
C ARG A 279 -1.96 -10.92 11.89
N ASP A 280 -2.73 -11.19 12.93
CA ASP A 280 -2.32 -12.11 14.00
C ASP A 280 -2.07 -13.54 13.48
N ARG A 281 -2.91 -14.03 12.56
CA ARG A 281 -2.69 -15.32 11.87
C ARG A 281 -1.46 -15.30 10.98
N VAL A 282 -1.27 -14.23 10.20
CA VAL A 282 -0.05 -14.02 9.40
C VAL A 282 1.19 -14.11 10.29
N LEU A 283 1.22 -13.36 11.40
CA LEU A 283 2.35 -13.34 12.32
C LEU A 283 2.60 -14.71 12.97
N ALA A 284 1.56 -15.44 13.36
CA ALA A 284 1.69 -16.78 13.91
C ALA A 284 2.30 -17.77 12.90
N ARG A 285 1.85 -17.70 11.65
CA ARG A 285 2.34 -18.56 10.57
C ARG A 285 3.78 -18.20 10.16
N LEU A 286 4.09 -16.91 10.02
CA LEU A 286 5.46 -16.42 9.78
C LEU A 286 6.42 -16.88 10.89
N ARG A 287 6.03 -16.77 12.17
CA ARG A 287 6.86 -17.21 13.30
C ARG A 287 7.25 -18.69 13.15
N THR A 288 6.29 -19.52 12.76
CA THR A 288 6.46 -20.97 12.64
C THR A 288 7.30 -21.32 11.41
N GLU A 289 6.96 -20.75 10.25
CA GLU A 289 7.52 -21.16 8.95
C GLU A 289 8.86 -20.51 8.59
N LEU A 290 9.26 -19.41 9.26
CA LEU A 290 10.49 -18.67 8.95
C LEU A 290 11.49 -18.63 10.11
N HIS A 291 11.30 -19.45 11.15
CA HIS A 291 12.20 -19.50 12.28
C HIS A 291 13.64 -19.86 11.86
N THR A 292 13.77 -20.87 10.99
CA THR A 292 15.07 -21.36 10.50
C THR A 292 15.77 -20.33 9.62
N GLU A 293 15.04 -19.72 8.69
CA GLU A 293 15.53 -18.71 7.77
C GLU A 293 16.02 -17.48 8.53
N ASN A 294 15.30 -17.03 9.56
CA ASN A 294 15.75 -15.90 10.39
C ASN A 294 17.12 -16.17 11.05
N ARG A 295 17.28 -17.32 11.70
CA ARG A 295 18.54 -17.69 12.37
C ARG A 295 19.71 -17.84 11.41
N ASN A 296 19.42 -18.27 10.18
CA ASN A 296 20.44 -18.53 9.16
C ASN A 296 20.55 -17.44 8.10
N TRP A 297 19.87 -16.30 8.25
CA TRP A 297 19.71 -15.33 7.16
C TRP A 297 21.04 -14.85 6.59
N THR A 298 22.02 -14.58 7.45
CA THR A 298 23.38 -14.14 7.07
C THR A 298 24.16 -15.19 6.29
N LYS A 299 23.84 -16.48 6.48
CA LYS A 299 24.46 -17.63 5.79
C LYS A 299 23.74 -18.01 4.50
N MET A 300 22.48 -17.58 4.33
CA MET A 300 21.70 -17.88 3.13
C MET A 300 22.23 -17.15 1.90
N THR A 301 22.18 -17.81 0.75
CA THR A 301 22.46 -17.19 -0.54
C THR A 301 21.34 -16.19 -0.90
N PRO A 302 21.60 -15.22 -1.80
CA PRO A 302 20.55 -14.31 -2.29
C PRO A 302 19.31 -15.05 -2.82
N ALA A 303 19.50 -16.16 -3.54
CA ALA A 303 18.40 -16.96 -4.07
C ALA A 303 17.52 -17.58 -2.96
N GLN A 304 18.16 -18.11 -1.90
CA GLN A 304 17.44 -18.65 -0.74
C GLN A 304 16.66 -17.56 0.00
N ARG A 305 17.23 -16.35 0.16
CA ARG A 305 16.53 -15.20 0.77
C ARG A 305 15.33 -14.78 -0.06
N ILE A 306 15.47 -14.70 -1.38
CA ILE A 306 14.36 -14.39 -2.30
C ILE A 306 13.25 -15.44 -2.19
N ALA A 307 13.60 -16.73 -2.13
CA ALA A 307 12.62 -17.80 -1.95
C ALA A 307 11.84 -17.67 -0.62
N ALA A 308 12.53 -17.36 0.48
CA ALA A 308 11.90 -17.10 1.76
C ALA A 308 10.95 -15.88 1.71
N LEU A 309 11.35 -14.79 1.05
CA LEU A 309 10.50 -13.61 0.88
C LEU A 309 9.28 -13.88 0.00
N LYS A 310 9.37 -14.76 -1.01
CA LYS A 310 8.19 -15.22 -1.76
C LYS A 310 7.22 -15.98 -0.86
N ARG A 311 7.73 -16.84 0.02
CA ARG A 311 6.90 -17.54 1.02
C ARG A 311 6.20 -16.56 1.97
N VAL A 312 6.87 -15.47 2.39
CA VAL A 312 6.24 -14.39 3.18
C VAL A 312 5.01 -13.81 2.46
N ILE A 313 5.15 -13.50 1.17
CA ILE A 313 4.04 -12.97 0.34
C ILE A 313 2.90 -13.97 0.28
N GLU A 314 3.20 -15.25 0.02
CA GLU A 314 2.21 -16.32 -0.05
C GLU A 314 1.44 -16.48 1.26
N ILE A 315 2.14 -16.54 2.41
CA ILE A 315 1.52 -16.62 3.74
C ILE A 315 0.54 -15.45 3.94
N GLN A 316 0.97 -14.22 3.67
CA GLN A 316 0.11 -13.06 3.87
C GLN A 316 -1.09 -13.08 2.92
N CYS A 317 -0.90 -13.40 1.65
CA CYS A 317 -1.99 -13.51 0.68
C CYS A 317 -2.99 -14.59 1.09
N ASP A 318 -2.53 -15.76 1.53
CA ASP A 318 -3.40 -16.87 1.96
C ASP A 318 -4.27 -16.47 3.14
N GLU A 319 -3.68 -15.91 4.20
CA GLU A 319 -4.42 -15.51 5.39
C GLU A 319 -5.40 -14.37 5.11
N MET A 320 -5.07 -13.47 4.18
CA MET A 320 -5.93 -12.38 3.74
C MET A 320 -7.01 -12.81 2.72
N GLY A 321 -6.98 -14.06 2.25
CA GLY A 321 -7.93 -14.58 1.26
C GLY A 321 -7.70 -14.05 -0.16
N LEU A 322 -6.48 -13.62 -0.48
CA LEU A 322 -6.11 -13.20 -1.83
C LEU A 322 -6.03 -14.41 -2.76
N PRO A 323 -6.79 -14.45 -3.87
CA PRO A 323 -6.70 -15.57 -4.81
C PRO A 323 -5.32 -15.60 -5.46
N ALA A 324 -4.87 -16.80 -5.86
CA ALA A 324 -3.53 -17.01 -6.42
C ALA A 324 -3.20 -16.08 -7.60
N GLY A 325 -4.20 -15.78 -8.45
CA GLY A 325 -4.05 -14.88 -9.58
C GLY A 325 -3.85 -13.39 -9.22
N GLU A 326 -4.03 -13.02 -7.95
CA GLU A 326 -3.83 -11.65 -7.40
C GLU A 326 -2.57 -11.54 -6.53
N ARG A 327 -1.78 -12.61 -6.41
CA ARG A 327 -0.50 -12.56 -5.71
C ARG A 327 0.52 -11.79 -6.53
N PRO A 328 1.29 -10.87 -5.92
CA PRO A 328 2.27 -10.08 -6.65
C PRO A 328 3.54 -10.90 -6.91
N ALA A 329 4.19 -10.63 -8.04
CA ALA A 329 5.54 -11.13 -8.27
C ALA A 329 6.54 -10.39 -7.36
N LEU A 330 7.65 -11.03 -6.98
CA LEU A 330 8.77 -10.39 -6.29
C LEU A 330 9.93 -10.16 -7.26
N ARG A 331 10.42 -8.92 -7.34
CA ARG A 331 11.62 -8.54 -8.10
C ARG A 331 12.63 -7.84 -7.18
N ILE A 332 13.89 -8.23 -7.31
CA ILE A 332 14.99 -7.52 -6.65
C ILE A 332 15.57 -6.53 -7.65
N ILE A 333 15.60 -5.25 -7.25
CA ILE A 333 16.07 -4.16 -8.10
C ILE A 333 17.35 -3.57 -7.49
N PRO A 334 18.50 -3.67 -8.17
CA PRO A 334 19.73 -3.05 -7.72
C PRO A 334 19.55 -1.54 -7.58
N ASN A 335 19.96 -0.97 -6.44
CA ASN A 335 19.89 0.47 -6.20
C ASN A 335 18.50 1.07 -6.46
N LEU A 336 17.44 0.40 -6.01
CA LEU A 336 16.07 0.87 -6.17
C LEU A 336 15.93 2.31 -5.65
N THR A 337 15.54 3.22 -6.55
CA THR A 337 15.42 4.65 -6.28
C THR A 337 14.11 5.21 -6.85
N SER A 338 13.70 6.35 -6.31
CA SER A 338 12.63 7.18 -6.86
C SER A 338 13.16 8.59 -7.11
N LYS A 339 12.87 9.13 -8.29
CA LYS A 339 13.13 10.54 -8.61
C LYS A 339 11.95 11.36 -8.12
N MET A 340 12.20 12.20 -7.12
CA MET A 340 11.22 13.15 -6.62
C MET A 340 10.99 14.28 -7.65
N PRO A 341 9.88 15.04 -7.56
CA PRO A 341 9.60 16.06 -8.58
C PRO A 341 10.58 17.24 -8.61
N ASP A 342 11.55 17.35 -7.68
CA ASP A 342 12.61 18.39 -7.65
C ASP A 342 13.89 17.87 -8.28
N GLY A 343 13.87 16.64 -8.79
CA GLY A 343 15.02 15.96 -9.32
C GLY A 343 15.86 15.23 -8.29
N THR A 344 15.59 15.37 -6.98
CA THR A 344 16.28 14.59 -5.95
C THR A 344 15.97 13.11 -6.11
N VAL A 345 16.94 12.26 -5.79
CA VAL A 345 16.84 10.81 -5.93
C VAL A 345 16.83 10.18 -4.54
N ALA A 346 15.70 9.61 -4.15
CA ALA A 346 15.53 8.92 -2.88
C ALA A 346 15.80 7.41 -3.05
N LYS A 347 16.59 6.81 -2.16
CA LYS A 347 16.75 5.35 -2.10
C LYS A 347 15.50 4.74 -1.46
N LEU A 348 15.00 3.66 -2.03
CA LEU A 348 13.83 2.94 -1.52
C LEU A 348 14.22 1.58 -0.96
N SER A 349 13.53 1.15 0.10
CA SER A 349 13.61 -0.24 0.56
C SER A 349 12.76 -1.15 -0.31
N GLY A 350 11.57 -0.71 -0.69
CA GLY A 350 10.71 -1.38 -1.65
C GLY A 350 9.68 -0.43 -2.26
N ARG A 351 8.90 -0.96 -3.19
CA ARG A 351 7.65 -0.37 -3.69
C ARG A 351 6.75 -1.44 -4.30
N TYR A 352 5.44 -1.26 -4.19
CA TYR A 352 4.46 -2.02 -4.95
C TYR A 352 4.09 -1.31 -6.26
N VAL A 353 4.21 -2.01 -7.38
CA VAL A 353 3.88 -1.52 -8.72
C VAL A 353 2.53 -2.09 -9.16
N HIS A 354 1.49 -1.27 -9.14
CA HIS A 354 0.11 -1.70 -9.38
C HIS A 354 -0.08 -2.31 -10.78
N GLY A 355 0.47 -1.66 -11.81
CA GLY A 355 0.24 -2.05 -13.21
C GLY A 355 0.78 -3.44 -13.56
N THR A 356 1.93 -3.83 -13.00
CA THR A 356 2.53 -5.16 -13.20
C THR A 356 2.25 -6.11 -12.05
N ARG A 357 1.55 -5.66 -11.00
CA ARG A 357 1.34 -6.37 -9.73
C ARG A 357 2.63 -6.97 -9.21
N THR A 358 3.61 -6.10 -8.97
CA THR A 358 4.96 -6.51 -8.61
C THR A 358 5.44 -5.79 -7.36
N ILE A 359 6.00 -6.51 -6.41
CA ILE A 359 6.77 -5.96 -5.31
C ILE A 359 8.22 -5.88 -5.76
N GLU A 360 8.75 -4.66 -5.80
CA GLU A 360 10.15 -4.39 -6.07
C GLU A 360 10.86 -4.10 -4.75
N VAL A 361 11.94 -4.82 -4.45
CA VAL A 361 12.73 -4.66 -3.21
C VAL A 361 14.17 -4.34 -3.59
N SER A 362 14.82 -3.43 -2.85
CA SER A 362 16.25 -3.18 -3.08
C SER A 362 17.12 -4.37 -2.66
N ASP A 363 18.20 -4.57 -3.41
CA ASP A 363 19.24 -5.54 -3.12
C ASP A 363 19.90 -5.34 -1.74
N ASP A 364 20.10 -4.11 -1.28
CA ASP A 364 20.57 -3.87 0.10
C ASP A 364 19.53 -4.33 1.14
N SER A 365 18.24 -4.13 0.87
CA SER A 365 17.17 -4.48 1.81
C SER A 365 17.07 -5.98 2.05
N ILE A 366 17.41 -6.83 1.08
CA ILE A 366 17.35 -8.30 1.26
C ILE A 366 18.46 -8.85 2.16
N ASN A 367 19.49 -8.06 2.47
CA ASN A 367 20.60 -8.50 3.34
C ASN A 367 20.27 -8.44 4.83
N LYS A 368 19.16 -7.79 5.22
CA LYS A 368 18.77 -7.54 6.60
C LYS A 368 17.39 -8.15 6.86
N PHE A 369 17.33 -9.35 7.44
CA PHE A 369 16.09 -10.13 7.64
C PHE A 369 14.90 -9.28 8.10
N ASP A 370 15.05 -8.61 9.24
CA ASP A 370 14.02 -7.77 9.86
C ASP A 370 13.48 -6.70 8.89
N LYS A 371 14.39 -6.08 8.11
CA LYS A 371 14.04 -5.02 7.15
C LYS A 371 13.41 -5.60 5.89
N SER A 372 13.92 -6.73 5.39
CA SER A 372 13.33 -7.43 4.24
C SER A 372 11.90 -7.86 4.54
N LEU A 373 11.66 -8.41 5.74
CA LEU A 373 10.34 -8.85 6.19
C LEU A 373 9.38 -7.67 6.33
N GLU A 374 9.81 -6.58 7.00
CA GLU A 374 9.06 -5.33 7.10
C GLU A 374 8.61 -4.82 5.74
N THR A 375 9.57 -4.70 4.81
CA THR A 375 9.34 -4.16 3.47
C THR A 375 8.38 -5.04 2.69
N VAL A 376 8.59 -6.36 2.63
CA VAL A 376 7.73 -7.23 1.83
C VAL A 376 6.29 -7.27 2.35
N ILE A 377 6.09 -7.32 3.67
CA ILE A 377 4.74 -7.26 4.25
C ILE A 377 4.08 -5.90 4.02
N HIS A 378 4.84 -4.80 4.14
CA HIS A 378 4.36 -3.45 3.85
C HIS A 378 3.88 -3.34 2.39
N GLU A 379 4.74 -3.67 1.42
CA GLU A 379 4.40 -3.58 0.00
C GLU A 379 3.25 -4.54 -0.39
N ASN A 380 3.20 -5.74 0.18
CA ASN A 380 2.10 -6.67 -0.09
C ASN A 380 0.78 -6.23 0.57
N THR A 381 0.84 -5.41 1.63
CA THR A 381 -0.36 -4.75 2.16
C THR A 381 -0.93 -3.74 1.17
N HIS A 382 -0.08 -3.02 0.40
CA HIS A 382 -0.56 -2.20 -0.71
C HIS A 382 -1.22 -3.04 -1.81
N ASN A 383 -0.71 -4.23 -2.10
CA ASN A 383 -1.38 -5.16 -3.01
C ASN A 383 -2.78 -5.57 -2.50
N TYR A 384 -2.90 -5.91 -1.21
CA TYR A 384 -4.21 -6.21 -0.60
C TYR A 384 -5.18 -5.03 -0.69
N GLN A 385 -4.73 -3.81 -0.38
CA GLN A 385 -5.53 -2.59 -0.52
C GLN A 385 -6.02 -2.40 -1.96
N HIS A 386 -5.15 -2.59 -2.95
CA HIS A 386 -5.49 -2.50 -4.36
C HIS A 386 -6.53 -3.56 -4.78
N TRP A 387 -6.42 -4.79 -4.26
CA TRP A 387 -7.40 -5.85 -4.50
C TRP A 387 -8.77 -5.54 -3.90
N LEU A 388 -8.84 -4.96 -2.68
CA LEU A 388 -10.09 -4.49 -2.10
C LEU A 388 -10.74 -3.38 -2.94
N VAL A 389 -9.93 -2.44 -3.43
CA VAL A 389 -10.42 -1.40 -4.34
C VAL A 389 -10.97 -1.99 -5.64
N LYS A 390 -10.29 -2.97 -6.24
CA LYS A 390 -10.80 -3.67 -7.43
C LYS A 390 -12.18 -4.29 -7.17
N GLN A 391 -12.35 -4.97 -6.05
CA GLN A 391 -13.64 -5.56 -5.65
C GLN A 391 -14.73 -4.50 -5.39
N LEU A 392 -14.35 -3.30 -4.93
CA LEU A 392 -15.29 -2.20 -4.80
C LEU A 392 -15.75 -1.72 -6.17
N GLU A 393 -14.80 -1.54 -7.10
CA GLU A 393 -15.08 -1.03 -8.44
C GLU A 393 -15.90 -2.01 -9.29
N ASP A 394 -15.73 -3.32 -9.11
CA ASP A 394 -16.51 -4.36 -9.81
C ASP A 394 -17.83 -4.72 -9.10
N GLY A 395 -18.08 -4.16 -7.91
CA GLY A 395 -19.30 -4.37 -7.13
C GLY A 395 -19.33 -5.67 -6.31
N THR A 396 -18.22 -6.41 -6.24
CA THR A 396 -18.10 -7.61 -5.39
C THR A 396 -18.27 -7.26 -3.91
N ILE A 397 -17.71 -6.13 -3.46
CA ILE A 397 -17.98 -5.60 -2.12
C ILE A 397 -18.99 -4.45 -2.19
N GLY A 398 -20.14 -4.66 -1.54
CA GLY A 398 -21.22 -3.68 -1.43
C GLY A 398 -21.34 -3.11 -0.01
N PRO A 399 -22.30 -2.20 0.24
CA PRO A 399 -22.44 -1.49 1.53
C PRO A 399 -22.54 -2.36 2.79
N ASN A 400 -22.94 -3.62 2.66
CA ASN A 400 -23.07 -4.56 3.77
C ASN A 400 -21.77 -5.37 4.03
N ASP A 401 -20.74 -5.24 3.19
CA ASP A 401 -19.45 -5.91 3.42
C ASP A 401 -18.62 -5.12 4.45
N PRO A 402 -18.04 -5.78 5.47
CA PRO A 402 -17.14 -5.14 6.45
C PRO A 402 -15.97 -4.35 5.85
N SER A 403 -15.60 -4.64 4.61
CA SER A 403 -14.48 -4.03 3.90
C SER A 403 -14.90 -2.83 3.05
N TYR A 404 -16.20 -2.57 2.87
CA TYR A 404 -16.72 -1.57 1.93
C TYR A 404 -16.26 -0.15 2.25
N VAL A 405 -16.47 0.28 3.50
CA VAL A 405 -16.08 1.63 3.96
C VAL A 405 -14.56 1.82 3.81
N GLN A 406 -13.78 0.83 4.23
CA GLN A 406 -12.34 0.89 4.11
C GLN A 406 -11.85 0.88 2.66
N ALA A 407 -12.47 0.08 1.77
CA ALA A 407 -12.13 0.05 0.36
C ALA A 407 -12.44 1.40 -0.32
N ARG A 408 -13.53 2.07 0.06
CA ARG A 408 -13.83 3.44 -0.40
C ARG A 408 -12.73 4.41 0.04
N LEU A 409 -12.28 4.29 1.30
CA LEU A 409 -11.19 5.12 1.82
C LEU A 409 -9.88 4.87 1.06
N PHE A 410 -9.54 3.60 0.80
CA PHE A 410 -8.37 3.24 0.00
C PHE A 410 -8.48 3.79 -1.42
N LEU A 411 -9.62 3.66 -2.10
CA LEU A 411 -9.83 4.21 -3.45
C LEU A 411 -9.63 5.73 -3.51
N VAL A 412 -10.14 6.45 -2.50
CA VAL A 412 -9.97 7.91 -2.41
C VAL A 412 -8.53 8.29 -2.10
N ASN A 413 -7.76 7.44 -1.42
CA ASN A 413 -6.36 7.73 -1.15
C ASN A 413 -5.41 7.26 -2.27
N LEU A 414 -5.73 6.19 -3.03
CA LEU A 414 -4.84 5.65 -4.07
C LEU A 414 -4.41 6.67 -5.13
N GLY A 415 -5.28 7.60 -5.51
CA GLY A 415 -4.92 8.65 -6.45
C GLY A 415 -4.11 9.80 -5.84
N ALA A 416 -3.85 9.77 -4.52
CA ALA A 416 -3.07 10.79 -3.85
C ALA A 416 -1.55 10.63 -4.10
N TYR A 417 -1.06 9.40 -4.19
CA TYR A 417 0.38 9.14 -4.44
C TYR A 417 0.94 9.85 -5.67
N HIS A 418 0.12 10.12 -6.68
CA HIS A 418 0.55 10.74 -7.93
C HIS A 418 0.63 12.27 -7.90
N GLN A 419 0.04 12.97 -6.92
CA GLN A 419 0.02 14.43 -6.90
C GLN A 419 1.24 15.07 -6.18
N GLY A 420 2.25 14.27 -5.80
CA GLY A 420 3.50 14.78 -5.23
C GLY A 420 3.29 15.63 -3.97
N TYR A 421 2.44 15.16 -3.05
CA TYR A 421 2.10 15.87 -1.81
C TYR A 421 3.31 16.20 -0.95
N THR A 422 4.45 15.53 -1.19
CA THR A 422 5.65 15.61 -0.38
C THR A 422 6.40 16.93 -0.42
N LYS A 423 6.07 17.82 -1.36
CA LYS A 423 6.87 19.04 -1.58
C LYS A 423 6.32 20.32 -0.99
N LEU A 424 5.03 20.35 -0.64
CA LEU A 424 4.40 21.60 -0.18
C LEU A 424 4.26 21.68 1.34
N LEU A 425 4.62 20.60 2.05
CA LEU A 425 4.69 20.58 3.51
C LEU A 425 6.15 20.73 3.96
N PRO A 426 6.41 21.35 5.13
CA PRO A 426 7.72 21.31 5.75
C PRO A 426 8.24 19.86 5.83
N PRO A 427 9.55 19.59 5.67
CA PRO A 427 10.07 18.22 5.54
C PRO A 427 9.69 17.26 6.68
N ALA A 428 9.57 17.76 7.91
CA ALA A 428 9.15 16.95 9.06
C ALA A 428 7.64 16.62 9.03
N ASP A 429 6.82 17.58 8.62
CA ASP A 429 5.38 17.43 8.48
C ASP A 429 5.03 16.51 7.30
N ASP A 430 5.89 16.47 6.28
CA ASP A 430 5.71 15.63 5.12
C ASP A 430 5.76 14.12 5.47
N VAL A 431 6.77 13.68 6.21
CA VAL A 431 6.87 12.25 6.59
C VAL A 431 5.68 11.83 7.45
N ALA A 432 5.28 12.67 8.42
CA ALA A 432 4.12 12.38 9.27
C ALA A 432 2.81 12.38 8.46
N ALA A 433 2.65 13.31 7.53
CA ALA A 433 1.49 13.36 6.63
C ALA A 433 1.44 12.13 5.71
N TYR A 434 2.58 11.73 5.14
CA TYR A 434 2.71 10.55 4.30
C TYR A 434 2.36 9.27 5.06
N VAL A 435 3.07 8.99 6.17
CA VAL A 435 2.82 7.81 7.02
C VAL A 435 1.42 7.85 7.63
N GLY A 436 0.88 9.04 7.84
CA GLY A 436 -0.46 9.28 8.36
C GLY A 436 -1.57 8.94 7.37
N GLN A 437 -1.29 8.78 6.08
CA GLN A 437 -2.32 8.41 5.10
C GLN A 437 -2.92 7.04 5.41
N PRO A 438 -4.23 6.82 5.21
CA PRO A 438 -4.88 5.56 5.58
C PRO A 438 -4.23 4.29 5.00
N VAL A 439 -3.83 4.33 3.73
CA VAL A 439 -3.11 3.23 3.04
C VAL A 439 -1.71 2.99 3.64
N GLU A 440 -0.97 4.05 3.92
CA GLU A 440 0.39 4.00 4.44
C GLU A 440 0.37 3.52 5.89
N ARG A 441 -0.50 4.11 6.71
CA ARG A 441 -0.70 3.74 8.11
C ARG A 441 -1.01 2.25 8.24
N HIS A 442 -1.88 1.72 7.39
CA HIS A 442 -2.20 0.30 7.34
C HIS A 442 -0.97 -0.55 6.95
N ALA A 443 -0.28 -0.20 5.85
CA ALA A 443 0.90 -0.93 5.38
C ALA A 443 2.07 -0.89 6.36
N TRP A 444 2.37 0.28 6.94
CA TRP A 444 3.39 0.47 7.98
C TRP A 444 3.08 -0.34 9.22
N LYS A 445 1.82 -0.36 9.67
CA LYS A 445 1.42 -1.16 10.84
C LYS A 445 1.73 -2.64 10.61
N ALA A 446 1.29 -3.20 9.48
CA ALA A 446 1.55 -4.60 9.14
C ALA A 446 3.05 -4.91 9.06
N GLY A 447 3.82 -4.09 8.33
CA GLY A 447 5.27 -4.27 8.19
C GLY A 447 6.02 -4.16 9.53
N VAL A 448 5.69 -3.17 10.36
CA VAL A 448 6.34 -2.96 11.66
C VAL A 448 6.01 -4.07 12.66
N GLU A 449 4.77 -4.57 12.67
CA GLU A 449 4.39 -5.73 13.49
C GLU A 449 5.19 -6.98 13.08
N ALA A 450 5.32 -7.24 11.77
CA ALA A 450 6.13 -8.35 11.25
C ALA A 450 7.61 -8.21 11.62
N ARG A 451 8.18 -7.00 11.50
CA ARG A 451 9.57 -6.72 11.96
C ARG A 451 9.78 -7.02 13.43
N ARG A 452 8.81 -6.63 14.27
CA ARG A 452 8.91 -6.77 15.73
C ARG A 452 8.76 -8.21 16.19
N LEU A 453 8.08 -9.06 15.41
CA LEU A 453 7.79 -10.46 15.72
C LEU A 453 9.04 -11.20 16.21
N PHE A 454 10.06 -11.28 15.36
CA PHE A 454 11.26 -12.04 15.65
C PHE A 454 12.21 -11.33 16.60
N ARG A 455 12.21 -9.99 16.63
CA ARG A 455 12.98 -9.23 17.62
C ARG A 455 12.51 -9.52 19.03
N ARG A 456 11.19 -9.58 19.24
CA ARG A 456 10.61 -9.92 20.53
C ARG A 456 11.05 -11.32 20.97
N ASP A 457 10.92 -12.30 20.09
CA ASP A 457 11.25 -13.69 20.39
C ASP A 457 12.76 -13.85 20.67
N ALA A 458 13.63 -13.19 19.89
CA ALA A 458 15.07 -13.18 20.11
C ALA A 458 15.47 -12.51 21.43
N ARG A 459 14.82 -11.40 21.79
CA ARG A 459 15.04 -10.72 23.07
C ARG A 459 14.65 -11.61 24.25
N LEU A 460 13.49 -12.27 24.17
CA LEU A 460 13.05 -13.20 25.23
C LEU A 460 14.05 -14.34 25.43
N GLN A 461 14.53 -14.96 24.35
CA GLN A 461 15.53 -16.04 24.45
C GLN A 461 16.88 -15.55 25.01
N ALA A 462 17.33 -14.37 24.60
CA ALA A 462 18.55 -13.77 25.12
C ALA A 462 18.43 -13.43 26.61
N THR A 463 17.31 -12.84 27.04
CA THR A 463 17.03 -12.56 28.46
C THR A 463 16.97 -13.84 29.28
N GLU A 464 16.28 -14.87 28.78
CA GLU A 464 16.19 -16.17 29.46
C GLU A 464 17.56 -16.81 29.64
N LEU A 465 18.37 -16.86 28.57
CA LEU A 465 19.74 -17.37 28.65
C LEU A 465 20.60 -16.58 29.66
N ALA A 466 20.50 -15.25 29.66
CA ALA A 466 21.22 -14.41 30.63
C ALA A 466 20.78 -14.70 32.08
N ASN A 467 19.48 -14.89 32.32
CA ASN A 467 18.97 -15.23 33.64
C ASN A 467 19.44 -16.62 34.11
N GLN A 468 19.43 -17.62 33.23
CA GLN A 468 19.96 -18.96 33.52
C GLN A 468 21.46 -18.92 33.87
N MET A 469 22.25 -18.14 33.12
CA MET A 469 23.67 -17.94 33.40
C MET A 469 23.91 -17.25 34.75
N ARG A 470 23.14 -16.20 35.07
CA ARG A 470 23.22 -15.52 36.38
C ARG A 470 22.85 -16.44 37.53
N ALA A 471 21.78 -17.22 37.39
CA ALA A 471 21.33 -18.16 38.40
C ALA A 471 22.40 -19.24 38.67
N PHE A 472 22.97 -19.83 37.62
CA PHE A 472 24.04 -20.81 37.75
C PHE A 472 25.32 -20.19 38.36
N SER A 473 25.70 -18.98 37.93
CA SER A 473 26.86 -18.26 38.47
C SER A 473 26.72 -17.92 39.95
N ALA A 474 25.49 -17.71 40.44
CA ALA A 474 25.21 -17.39 41.84
C ALA A 474 25.14 -18.63 42.74
N GLY A 475 25.04 -19.83 42.17
CA GLY A 475 25.05 -21.08 42.93
C GLY A 475 26.45 -21.56 43.28
N ASP A 476 26.55 -22.44 44.28
CA ASP A 476 27.83 -22.99 44.79
C ASP A 476 28.51 -23.97 43.81
N GLN A 477 27.87 -24.29 42.68
CA GLN A 477 28.36 -25.25 41.70
C GLN A 477 29.31 -24.64 40.65
N ALA A 478 29.34 -23.31 40.51
CA ALA A 478 30.19 -22.64 39.52
C ALA A 478 31.58 -22.33 40.11
N THR A 479 32.65 -22.81 39.46
CA THR A 479 34.02 -22.38 39.77
C THR A 479 34.21 -20.88 39.49
N ALA A 480 35.18 -20.24 40.15
CA ALA A 480 35.49 -18.81 39.92
C ALA A 480 35.80 -18.48 38.45
N ALA A 481 36.45 -19.40 37.73
CA ALA A 481 36.70 -19.27 36.30
C ALA A 481 35.39 -19.27 35.48
N GLN A 482 34.48 -20.20 35.78
CA GLN A 482 33.15 -20.23 35.15
C GLN A 482 32.35 -18.98 35.47
N GLN A 483 32.35 -18.50 36.73
CA GLN A 483 31.66 -17.27 37.11
C GLN A 483 32.15 -16.06 36.32
N THR A 484 33.47 -15.93 36.14
CA THR A 484 34.08 -14.86 35.35
C THR A 484 33.64 -14.91 33.88
N GLN A 485 33.64 -16.10 33.28
CA GLN A 485 33.21 -16.30 31.89
C GLN A 485 31.70 -16.03 31.71
N LEU A 486 30.86 -16.49 32.64
CA LEU A 486 29.42 -16.26 32.64
C LEU A 486 29.09 -14.77 32.80
N ALA A 487 29.83 -14.06 33.66
CA ALA A 487 29.68 -12.61 33.80
C ALA A 487 29.98 -11.87 32.49
N ALA A 488 31.05 -12.27 31.78
CA ALA A 488 31.37 -11.72 30.47
C ALA A 488 30.27 -12.00 29.42
N PHE A 489 29.71 -13.22 29.40
CA PHE A 489 28.58 -13.55 28.53
C PHE A 489 27.32 -12.75 28.83
N CYS A 490 26.96 -12.60 30.11
CA CYS A 490 25.84 -11.76 30.53
C CYS A 490 26.03 -10.31 30.07
N GLN A 491 27.22 -9.73 30.24
CA GLN A 491 27.54 -8.36 29.80
C GLN A 491 27.36 -8.18 28.29
N ILE A 492 27.78 -9.17 27.48
CA ILE A 492 27.58 -9.14 26.02
C ILE A 492 26.09 -9.13 25.67
N ILE A 493 25.30 -10.02 26.28
CA ILE A 493 23.85 -10.10 26.04
C ILE A 493 23.16 -8.81 26.50
N ASP A 494 23.49 -8.30 27.69
CA ASP A 494 22.89 -7.08 28.23
C ASP A 494 23.17 -5.87 27.34
N ARG A 495 24.41 -5.74 26.84
CA ARG A 495 24.75 -4.69 25.86
C ARG A 495 23.88 -4.81 24.61
N LEU A 496 23.78 -6.00 24.02
CA LEU A 496 22.93 -6.23 22.84
C LEU A 496 21.45 -5.92 23.11
N LEU A 497 20.93 -6.22 24.30
CA LEU A 497 19.55 -5.92 24.66
C LEU A 497 19.28 -4.42 24.83
N GLN A 498 20.29 -3.65 25.24
CA GLN A 498 20.22 -2.20 25.39
C GLN A 498 20.36 -1.44 24.05
N GLU A 499 20.95 -2.07 23.02
CA GLU A 499 21.11 -1.46 21.70
C GLU A 499 19.75 -1.23 21.00
N PRO A 500 19.35 0.02 20.70
CA PRO A 500 18.04 0.32 20.12
C PRO A 500 17.81 -0.32 18.74
N ASN A 501 18.90 -0.53 18.00
CA ASN A 501 18.89 -1.01 16.62
C ASN A 501 19.32 -2.47 16.49
N VAL A 502 19.41 -3.23 17.59
CA VAL A 502 19.75 -4.65 17.53
C VAL A 502 18.72 -5.42 16.68
N THR A 503 19.23 -6.21 15.75
CA THR A 503 18.40 -7.06 14.90
C THR A 503 18.10 -8.39 15.58
N SER A 504 17.01 -9.05 15.16
CA SER A 504 16.70 -10.39 15.67
C SER A 504 17.82 -11.39 15.36
N THR A 505 18.42 -11.31 14.17
CA THR A 505 19.56 -12.14 13.76
C THR A 505 20.77 -11.98 14.67
N GLN A 506 21.13 -10.76 15.07
CA GLN A 506 22.26 -10.53 15.98
C GLN A 506 22.03 -11.15 17.36
N LEU A 507 20.81 -11.03 17.90
CA LEU A 507 20.45 -11.63 19.19
C LEU A 507 20.47 -13.17 19.11
N PHE A 508 19.90 -13.75 18.06
CA PHE A 508 19.96 -15.19 17.85
C PHE A 508 21.39 -15.70 17.69
N MET A 509 22.25 -14.98 16.95
CA MET A 509 23.67 -15.33 16.85
C MET A 509 24.36 -15.35 18.22
N ALA A 510 24.08 -14.38 19.09
CA ALA A 510 24.64 -14.36 20.44
C ALA A 510 24.16 -15.57 21.26
N VAL A 511 22.86 -15.87 21.23
CA VAL A 511 22.27 -17.04 21.89
C VAL A 511 22.87 -18.35 21.35
N ASP A 512 23.08 -18.45 20.04
CA ASP A 512 23.59 -19.65 19.37
C ASP A 512 25.08 -19.89 19.62
N VAL A 513 25.85 -18.83 19.86
CA VAL A 513 27.27 -18.93 20.20
C VAL A 513 27.48 -19.16 21.70
N ILE A 514 26.76 -18.43 22.55
CA ILE A 514 26.93 -18.47 24.02
C ILE A 514 26.22 -19.68 24.64
N GLY A 515 25.01 -20.01 24.17
CA GLY A 515 24.18 -21.06 24.74
C GLY A 515 24.86 -22.44 24.83
N PRO A 516 25.50 -22.95 23.76
CA PRO A 516 26.24 -24.21 23.83
C PRO A 516 27.40 -24.19 24.83
N GLN A 517 28.13 -23.07 24.91
CA GLN A 517 29.23 -22.91 25.86
C GLN A 517 28.73 -22.90 27.30
N TYR A 518 27.61 -22.19 27.56
CA TYR A 518 26.93 -22.24 28.86
C TYR A 518 26.52 -23.68 29.22
N ARG A 519 25.86 -24.40 28.31
CA ARG A 519 25.43 -25.79 28.57
C ARG A 519 26.60 -26.73 28.86
N ALA A 520 27.74 -26.54 28.19
CA ALA A 520 28.94 -27.32 28.49
C ALA A 520 29.50 -27.02 29.89
N MET A 521 29.42 -25.76 30.36
CA MET A 521 29.85 -25.38 31.70
C MET A 521 28.89 -25.82 32.81
N SER A 522 27.57 -25.82 32.53
CA SER A 522 26.52 -26.17 33.49
C SER A 522 26.13 -27.65 33.47
N ALA A 523 26.65 -28.43 32.51
CA ALA A 523 26.50 -29.87 32.53
C ALA A 523 27.02 -30.40 33.87
N PRO A 524 26.25 -31.25 34.58
CA PRO A 524 26.78 -31.95 35.73
C PRO A 524 28.08 -32.59 35.30
N ARG A 525 29.18 -32.29 36.01
CA ARG A 525 30.32 -33.19 35.94
C ARG A 525 29.74 -34.50 36.42
N HIS A 526 29.52 -35.45 35.51
CA HIS A 526 29.49 -36.83 35.93
C HIS A 526 30.78 -36.97 36.72
N VAL A 527 30.62 -37.04 38.04
CA VAL A 527 31.63 -37.65 38.89
C VAL A 527 31.76 -38.99 38.20
N ALA A 528 32.80 -39.13 37.37
CA ALA A 528 33.25 -40.46 37.00
C ALA A 528 33.36 -41.11 38.37
N ASP A 529 32.50 -42.11 38.61
CA ASP A 529 32.51 -42.84 39.88
C ASP A 529 33.98 -43.07 40.19
N GLN A 530 34.40 -42.74 41.42
CA GLN A 530 35.80 -42.90 41.79
C GLN A 530 36.27 -44.35 41.53
N ASP A 531 35.33 -45.29 41.42
CA ASP A 531 35.51 -46.67 40.96
C ASP A 531 36.05 -46.81 39.52
N ASP A 532 35.66 -45.96 38.56
CA ASP A 532 36.20 -45.99 37.18
C ASP A 532 37.59 -45.35 37.08
N VAL A 533 37.91 -44.42 37.99
CA VAL A 533 39.25 -43.83 38.11
C VAL A 533 40.21 -44.83 38.76
N GLU A 534 39.77 -45.64 39.73
CA GLU A 534 40.56 -46.77 40.23
C GLU A 534 40.70 -47.89 39.19
N LEU A 535 39.66 -48.24 38.42
CA LEU A 535 39.76 -49.26 37.37
C LEU A 535 40.74 -48.86 36.26
N THR A 536 40.73 -47.60 35.85
CA THR A 536 41.70 -47.07 34.86
C THR A 536 43.11 -47.00 35.43
N ARG A 537 43.25 -46.74 36.74
CA ARG A 537 44.54 -46.72 37.43
C ARG A 537 45.13 -48.13 37.62
N LEU A 538 44.29 -49.14 37.86
CA LEU A 538 44.66 -50.57 37.96
C LEU A 538 44.95 -51.22 36.61
N GLN A 539 44.44 -50.70 35.50
CA GLN A 539 44.77 -51.19 34.15
C GLN A 539 46.06 -50.59 33.57
N LEU A 540 46.60 -49.52 34.19
CA LEU A 540 47.83 -48.83 33.76
C LEU A 540 49.06 -49.14 34.63
N THR A 541 48.89 -49.87 35.74
CA THR A 541 49.95 -50.52 36.53
C THR A 541 49.95 -52.01 36.29
#